data_AF-A0A1U7H806-F1
#
_entry.id   AF-A0A1U7H806-F1
#
_cell.length_a   1.000
_cell.length_b   1.000
_cell.length_c   1.000
_cell.angle_alpha   90.00
_cell.angle_beta   90.00
_cell.angle_gamma   90.00
#
_symmetry.space_group_name_H-M   'P 1'
#
loop_
_entity.id
_entity.type
_entity.pdbx_description
1 polymer ?
#
loop_
_entity_poly.entity_id
_entity_poly.type
_entity_poly.pdbx_seq_one_letter_code
_entity_poly.pdbx_strand_id
1 'polypeptide(L)'
;MQLKHPTNMMDFFRKSEGVWFSQRTVHHFDSVEDESGESNLIVEVLEKDDPRAIAICKQQNFDPALIAGGASFSWQSNIDEREPNPEYAAILVDLPDPENNRYGKFLRNRGYVEGIPVVGIYHFDEHGVLTINTEYERNQGQERCWFVNDDFRVRVMTVKMMNGVNQMAYCSERRCVSQSMLEKMLDANRLRATS
;
A
#
# COMPACT_ATOMS: atom_id res chain seq x y z
N MET A 1 19.40 12.68 11.92
CA MET A 1 18.47 13.30 10.94
C MET A 1 17.11 12.65 11.08
N GLN A 2 16.03 13.42 11.07
CA GLN A 2 14.64 12.94 11.23
C GLN A 2 14.19 12.18 9.98
N LEU A 3 13.46 11.06 10.15
CA LEU A 3 12.88 10.30 9.04
C LEU A 3 11.98 11.23 8.21
N LYS A 4 12.21 11.30 6.90
CA LYS A 4 11.30 12.02 6.00
C LYS A 4 10.12 11.09 5.68
N HIS A 5 9.00 11.39 6.31
CA HIS A 5 7.76 10.67 6.09
C HIS A 5 7.06 11.16 4.81
N PRO A 6 6.40 10.26 4.05
CA PRO A 6 5.57 10.68 2.93
C PRO A 6 4.35 11.44 3.44
N THR A 7 3.99 12.53 2.76
CA THR A 7 2.84 13.37 3.12
C THR A 7 1.80 13.46 2.01
N ASN A 8 1.99 12.73 0.91
CA ASN A 8 1.02 12.56 -0.17
C ASN A 8 1.16 11.13 -0.72
N MET A 9 0.17 10.71 -1.51
CA MET A 9 0.07 9.32 -1.96
C MET A 9 1.19 8.92 -2.93
N MET A 10 1.59 9.79 -3.86
CA MET A 10 2.69 9.48 -4.78
C MET A 10 4.04 9.34 -4.05
N ASP A 11 4.34 10.20 -3.07
CA ASP A 11 5.54 10.04 -2.23
C ASP A 11 5.49 8.73 -1.44
N PHE A 12 4.32 8.34 -0.96
CA PHE A 12 4.12 7.05 -0.30
C PHE A 12 4.36 5.87 -1.25
N PHE A 13 3.86 5.93 -2.49
CA PHE A 13 4.12 4.92 -3.51
C PHE A 13 5.60 4.83 -3.87
N ARG A 14 6.29 5.96 -4.08
CA ARG A 14 7.73 5.99 -4.34
C ARG A 14 8.53 5.39 -3.20
N LYS A 15 8.19 5.73 -1.95
CA LYS A 15 8.86 5.13 -0.78
C LYS A 15 8.56 3.63 -0.65
N SER A 16 7.39 3.21 -1.12
CA SER A 16 6.94 1.83 -1.12
C SER A 16 7.53 0.98 -2.25
N GLU A 17 8.04 1.58 -3.31
CA GLU A 17 8.57 0.87 -4.49
C GLU A 17 9.61 -0.20 -4.12
N GLY A 18 9.55 -1.35 -4.78
CA GLY A 18 10.45 -2.49 -4.57
C GLY A 18 9.76 -3.70 -3.93
N VAL A 19 10.57 -4.64 -3.45
CA VAL A 19 10.10 -5.92 -2.88
C VAL A 19 10.17 -5.87 -1.36
N TRP A 20 9.12 -6.36 -0.71
CA TRP A 20 8.97 -6.38 0.75
C TRP A 20 8.60 -7.78 1.21
N PHE A 21 9.35 -8.30 2.17
CA PHE A 21 8.91 -9.45 2.95
C PHE A 21 7.84 -9.01 3.92
N SER A 22 6.66 -9.63 3.84
CA SER A 22 5.48 -9.30 4.64
C SER A 22 5.10 -10.49 5.52
N GLN A 23 4.98 -10.24 6.82
CA GLN A 23 4.34 -11.16 7.76
C GLN A 23 3.00 -10.57 8.15
N ARG A 24 1.91 -11.28 7.86
CA ARG A 24 0.54 -10.85 8.15
C ARG A 24 -0.10 -11.78 9.16
N THR A 25 -0.75 -11.21 10.16
CA THR A 25 -1.62 -11.93 11.10
C THR A 25 -3.02 -11.33 11.03
N VAL A 26 -4.03 -12.19 11.05
CA VAL A 26 -5.44 -11.85 10.98
C VAL A 26 -6.12 -12.42 12.20
N HIS A 27 -6.84 -11.56 12.91
CA HIS A 27 -7.72 -11.94 14.01
C HIS A 27 -9.17 -11.88 13.56
N HIS A 28 -9.87 -12.98 13.75
CA HIS A 28 -11.29 -13.10 13.43
C HIS A 28 -12.11 -12.91 14.72
N PHE A 29 -13.13 -12.05 14.67
CA PHE A 29 -14.05 -11.83 15.79
C PHE A 29 -15.40 -12.51 15.58
N ASP A 30 -15.48 -13.38 14.57
CA ASP A 30 -16.55 -14.33 14.35
C ASP A 30 -16.12 -15.73 14.83
N SER A 31 -16.64 -16.80 14.21
CA SER A 31 -16.30 -18.19 14.55
C SER A 31 -15.12 -18.76 13.76
N VAL A 32 -14.49 -17.98 12.88
CA VAL A 32 -13.33 -18.40 12.10
C VAL A 32 -12.07 -18.34 12.97
N GLU A 33 -11.11 -19.23 12.73
CA GLU A 33 -9.82 -19.22 13.43
C GLU A 33 -8.92 -18.08 12.96
N ASP A 34 -8.01 -17.64 13.83
CA ASP A 34 -6.98 -16.67 13.46
C ASP A 34 -6.03 -17.24 12.40
N GLU A 35 -5.60 -16.39 11.47
CA GLU A 35 -4.71 -16.77 10.37
C GLU A 35 -3.38 -16.02 10.47
N SER A 36 -2.29 -16.66 10.01
CA SER A 36 -1.00 -15.99 9.82
C SER A 36 -0.30 -16.52 8.58
N GLY A 37 0.46 -15.66 7.92
CA GLY A 37 1.16 -16.03 6.70
C GLY A 37 2.30 -15.09 6.34
N GLU A 38 3.22 -15.61 5.53
CA GLU A 38 4.36 -14.90 4.98
C GLU A 38 4.21 -14.76 3.47
N SER A 39 4.58 -13.61 2.94
CA SER A 39 4.54 -13.34 1.50
C SER A 39 5.61 -12.32 1.10
N ASN A 40 5.86 -12.23 -0.20
CA ASN A 40 6.52 -11.08 -0.79
C ASN A 40 5.46 -10.16 -1.40
N LEU A 41 5.51 -8.89 -1.03
CA LEU A 41 4.76 -7.80 -1.63
C LEU A 41 5.69 -7.03 -2.57
N ILE A 42 5.26 -6.84 -3.81
CA ILE A 42 6.04 -6.23 -4.88
C ILE A 42 5.31 -4.98 -5.31
N VAL A 43 5.97 -3.83 -5.18
CA VAL A 43 5.39 -2.53 -5.46
C VAL A 43 6.11 -1.91 -6.65
N GLU A 44 5.34 -1.58 -7.69
CA GLU A 44 5.81 -0.87 -8.88
C GLU A 44 5.07 0.47 -8.96
N VAL A 45 5.80 1.57 -9.09
CA VAL A 45 5.18 2.90 -9.27
C VAL A 45 4.71 3.06 -10.71
N LEU A 46 3.51 3.60 -10.86
CA LEU A 46 2.92 3.94 -12.15
C LEU A 46 2.96 5.46 -12.32
N GLU A 47 3.57 5.92 -13.39
CA GLU A 47 3.52 7.34 -13.75
C GLU A 47 2.12 7.74 -14.22
N LYS A 48 1.86 9.05 -14.28
CA LYS A 48 0.57 9.61 -14.69
C LYS A 48 0.11 9.13 -16.07
N ASP A 49 1.04 8.87 -16.98
CA ASP A 49 0.78 8.44 -18.34
C ASP A 49 0.79 6.91 -18.53
N ASP A 50 0.95 6.14 -17.45
CA ASP A 50 0.92 4.68 -17.53
C ASP A 50 -0.45 4.20 -18.07
N PRO A 51 -0.47 3.36 -19.13
CA PRO A 51 -1.71 2.92 -19.76
C PRO A 51 -2.62 2.15 -18.81
N ARG A 52 -2.09 1.46 -17.80
CA ARG A 52 -2.87 0.73 -16.78
C ARG A 52 -3.63 1.72 -15.89
N ALA A 53 -2.99 2.79 -15.46
CA ALA A 53 -3.61 3.84 -14.66
C ALA A 53 -4.73 4.56 -15.44
N ILE A 54 -4.45 4.92 -16.70
CA ILE A 54 -5.42 5.54 -17.61
C ILE A 54 -6.63 4.61 -17.85
N ALA A 55 -6.40 3.31 -18.05
CA ALA A 55 -7.46 2.34 -18.26
C ALA A 55 -8.41 2.24 -17.06
N ILE A 56 -7.87 2.22 -15.83
CA ILE A 56 -8.67 2.19 -14.59
C ILE A 56 -9.53 3.44 -14.46
N CYS A 57 -8.98 4.62 -14.75
CA CYS A 57 -9.74 5.87 -14.74
C CYS A 57 -10.95 5.80 -15.69
N LYS A 58 -10.72 5.36 -16.94
CA LYS A 58 -11.78 5.22 -17.94
C LYS A 58 -12.84 4.19 -17.52
N GLN A 59 -12.42 3.04 -16.98
CA GLN A 59 -13.34 1.99 -16.52
C GLN A 59 -14.24 2.46 -15.37
N GLN A 60 -13.74 3.32 -14.50
CA GLN A 60 -14.49 3.85 -13.35
C GLN A 60 -15.11 5.23 -13.60
N ASN A 61 -15.11 5.72 -14.85
CA ASN A 61 -15.67 7.02 -15.26
C ASN A 61 -15.02 8.25 -14.61
N PHE A 62 -13.70 8.21 -14.39
CA PHE A 62 -12.89 9.36 -13.96
C PHE A 62 -12.06 9.93 -15.11
N ASP A 63 -11.85 11.25 -15.10
CA ASP A 63 -10.97 11.94 -16.05
C ASP A 63 -9.49 11.64 -15.74
N PRO A 64 -8.73 10.99 -16.64
CA PRO A 64 -7.31 10.73 -16.46
C PRO A 64 -6.45 11.99 -16.29
N ALA A 65 -6.94 13.18 -16.64
CA ALA A 65 -6.22 14.43 -16.37
C ALA A 65 -6.07 14.72 -14.87
N LEU A 66 -6.95 14.17 -14.04
CA LEU A 66 -7.02 14.43 -12.59
C LEU A 66 -6.07 13.59 -11.75
N ILE A 67 -5.48 12.53 -12.30
CA ILE A 67 -4.61 11.65 -11.53
C ILE A 67 -3.19 12.21 -11.39
N ALA A 68 -2.52 11.85 -10.30
CA ALA A 68 -1.10 12.13 -10.10
C ALA A 68 -0.18 10.95 -10.52
N GLY A 69 -0.74 9.75 -10.64
CA GLY A 69 -0.02 8.51 -10.92
C GLY A 69 -0.68 7.35 -10.17
N GLY A 70 0.09 6.30 -9.88
CA GLY A 70 -0.40 5.14 -9.15
C GLY A 70 0.70 4.22 -8.67
N ALA A 71 0.29 3.04 -8.19
CA ALA A 71 1.18 1.92 -7.94
C ALA A 71 0.46 0.59 -8.13
N SER A 72 1.18 -0.38 -8.67
CA SER A 72 0.78 -1.80 -8.67
C SER A 72 1.34 -2.48 -7.44
N PHE A 73 0.49 -3.24 -6.76
CA PHE A 73 0.80 -4.03 -5.58
C PHE A 73 0.52 -5.50 -5.89
N SER A 74 1.57 -6.26 -6.17
CA SER A 74 1.50 -7.69 -6.44
C SER A 74 1.95 -8.50 -5.23
N TRP A 75 1.41 -9.69 -5.04
CA TRP A 75 1.82 -10.57 -3.93
C TRP A 75 2.05 -12.00 -4.39
N GLN A 76 3.05 -12.65 -3.78
CA GLN A 76 3.34 -14.07 -3.98
C GLN A 76 3.90 -14.70 -2.71
N SER A 77 3.97 -16.04 -2.67
CA SER A 77 4.62 -16.76 -1.58
C SER A 77 6.07 -16.28 -1.42
N ASN A 78 6.57 -16.19 -0.18
CA ASN A 78 7.92 -15.71 0.10
C ASN A 78 9.03 -16.60 -0.47
N ILE A 79 8.71 -17.87 -0.79
CA ILE A 79 9.61 -18.85 -1.41
C ILE A 79 9.37 -19.02 -2.92
N ASP A 80 8.47 -18.23 -3.52
CA ASP A 80 8.24 -18.27 -4.96
C ASP A 80 9.24 -17.36 -5.69
N GLU A 81 10.09 -17.95 -6.52
CA GLU A 81 11.10 -17.25 -7.32
C GLU A 81 10.66 -16.96 -8.76
N ARG A 82 9.43 -17.36 -9.14
CA ARG A 82 8.89 -17.10 -10.47
C ARG A 82 8.48 -15.64 -10.62
N GLU A 83 8.33 -15.23 -11.88
CA GLU A 83 7.73 -13.94 -12.22
C GLU A 83 6.33 -13.79 -11.58
N PRO A 84 6.03 -12.65 -10.94
CA PRO A 84 4.75 -12.45 -10.28
C PRO A 84 3.61 -12.55 -11.26
N ASN A 85 2.56 -13.30 -10.90
CA ASN A 85 1.37 -13.38 -11.73
C ASN A 85 0.64 -12.03 -11.73
N PRO A 86 0.46 -11.37 -12.89
CA PRO A 86 -0.24 -10.09 -12.98
C PRO A 86 -1.69 -10.12 -12.47
N GLU A 87 -2.31 -11.30 -12.41
CA GLU A 87 -3.66 -11.48 -11.85
C GLU A 87 -3.68 -11.37 -10.32
N TYR A 88 -2.55 -11.59 -9.65
CA TYR A 88 -2.40 -11.39 -8.19
C TYR A 88 -1.80 -10.01 -7.90
N ALA A 89 -2.40 -8.99 -8.52
CA ALA A 89 -2.03 -7.60 -8.34
C ALA A 89 -3.27 -6.71 -8.17
N ALA A 90 -3.12 -5.68 -7.34
CA ALA A 90 -4.05 -4.58 -7.22
C ALA A 90 -3.34 -3.29 -7.64
N ILE A 91 -3.99 -2.50 -8.50
CA ILE A 91 -3.49 -1.20 -8.90
C ILE A 91 -4.30 -0.13 -8.19
N LEU A 92 -3.59 0.79 -7.55
CA LEU A 92 -4.14 1.99 -6.94
C LEU A 92 -3.73 3.19 -7.79
N VAL A 93 -4.68 4.04 -8.15
CA VAL A 93 -4.46 5.26 -8.91
C VAL A 93 -4.83 6.47 -8.05
N ASP A 94 -3.90 7.39 -7.86
CA ASP A 94 -4.04 8.55 -6.98
C ASP A 94 -4.84 9.69 -7.63
N LEU A 95 -5.88 10.14 -6.93
CA LEU A 95 -6.69 11.33 -7.22
C LEU A 95 -6.56 12.29 -6.03
N PRO A 96 -5.49 13.12 -5.99
CA PRO A 96 -5.25 14.02 -4.86
C PRO A 96 -6.32 15.12 -4.79
N ASP A 97 -6.60 15.59 -3.58
CA ASP A 97 -7.38 16.81 -3.38
C ASP A 97 -6.57 18.02 -3.89
N PRO A 98 -7.16 18.88 -4.75
CA PRO A 98 -6.44 20.00 -5.36
C PRO A 98 -6.02 21.08 -4.35
N GLU A 99 -6.73 21.20 -3.22
CA GLU A 99 -6.45 22.20 -2.18
C GLU A 99 -5.46 21.66 -1.13
N ASN A 100 -5.46 20.34 -0.91
CA ASN A 100 -4.57 19.72 0.07
C ASN A 100 -4.19 18.28 -0.30
N ASN A 101 -3.00 18.11 -0.88
CA ASN A 101 -2.46 16.81 -1.31
C ASN A 101 -2.22 15.78 -0.20
N ARG A 102 -2.41 16.14 1.09
CA ARG A 102 -2.48 15.16 2.18
C ARG A 102 -3.76 14.35 2.15
N TYR A 103 -4.79 14.83 1.46
CA TYR A 103 -6.09 14.18 1.31
C TYR A 103 -6.32 13.83 -0.15
N GLY A 104 -7.20 12.87 -0.38
CA GLY A 104 -7.61 12.55 -1.74
C GLY A 104 -8.42 11.28 -1.80
N LYS A 105 -8.62 10.81 -3.03
CA LYS A 105 -9.23 9.53 -3.34
C LYS A 105 -8.21 8.66 -4.05
N PHE A 106 -8.44 7.36 -4.08
CA PHE A 106 -7.75 6.50 -5.04
C PHE A 106 -8.75 5.57 -5.71
N LEU A 107 -8.49 5.26 -6.97
CA LEU A 107 -9.20 4.22 -7.71
C LEU A 107 -8.45 2.92 -7.51
N ARG A 108 -9.17 1.85 -7.17
CA ARG A 108 -8.61 0.51 -7.06
C ARG A 108 -9.30 -0.42 -8.06
N ASN A 109 -8.52 -1.11 -8.88
CA ASN A 109 -9.07 -2.02 -9.90
C ASN A 109 -9.77 -3.25 -9.29
N ARG A 110 -9.29 -3.75 -8.15
CA ARG A 110 -9.85 -4.89 -7.41
C ARG A 110 -9.86 -4.59 -5.92
N GLY A 111 -11.03 -4.41 -5.34
CA GLY A 111 -11.25 -4.13 -3.94
C GLY A 111 -10.74 -5.26 -3.05
N TYR A 112 -10.22 -4.90 -1.87
CA TYR A 112 -9.62 -5.88 -0.95
C TYR A 112 -10.61 -6.91 -0.43
N VAL A 113 -11.83 -6.49 -0.08
CA VAL A 113 -12.85 -7.38 0.51
C VAL A 113 -13.70 -8.08 -0.55
N GLU A 114 -14.27 -7.32 -1.49
CA GLU A 114 -15.28 -7.83 -2.42
C GLU A 114 -14.74 -8.13 -3.83
N GLY A 115 -13.47 -7.82 -4.11
CA GLY A 115 -12.85 -8.06 -5.43
C GLY A 115 -13.37 -7.16 -6.57
N ILE A 116 -14.34 -6.29 -6.31
CA ILE A 116 -14.89 -5.32 -7.26
C ILE A 116 -14.10 -4.01 -7.26
N PRO A 117 -14.09 -3.24 -8.37
CA PRO A 117 -13.50 -1.90 -8.36
C PRO A 117 -14.08 -1.02 -7.25
N VAL A 118 -13.22 -0.29 -6.55
CA VAL A 118 -13.64 0.59 -5.45
C VAL A 118 -12.90 1.91 -5.46
N VAL A 119 -13.56 2.94 -4.93
CA VAL A 119 -12.97 4.24 -4.65
C VAL A 119 -12.72 4.33 -3.15
N GLY A 120 -11.45 4.46 -2.76
CA GLY A 120 -11.07 4.72 -1.37
C GLY A 120 -10.83 6.20 -1.14
N ILE A 121 -10.99 6.65 0.10
CA ILE A 121 -10.61 7.99 0.55
C ILE A 121 -9.39 7.85 1.45
N TYR A 122 -8.39 8.69 1.25
CA TYR A 122 -7.18 8.68 2.07
C TYR A 122 -6.92 10.02 2.75
N HIS A 123 -6.15 9.96 3.84
CA HIS A 123 -5.45 11.12 4.36
C HIS A 123 -4.10 10.74 4.98
N PHE A 124 -3.17 11.70 5.00
CA PHE A 124 -1.90 11.63 5.71
C PHE A 124 -1.90 12.57 6.92
N ASP A 125 -1.55 12.05 8.10
CA ASP A 125 -1.33 12.89 9.28
C ASP A 125 0.03 13.63 9.23
N GLU A 126 0.30 14.44 10.24
CA GLU A 126 1.55 15.20 10.35
C GLU A 126 2.80 14.33 10.53
N HIS A 127 2.63 13.07 10.93
CA HIS A 127 3.69 12.08 11.12
C HIS A 127 3.80 11.09 9.93
N GLY A 128 3.02 11.31 8.87
CA GLY A 128 2.99 10.50 7.66
C GLY A 128 2.40 9.11 7.84
N VAL A 129 1.46 8.96 8.77
CA VAL A 129 0.56 7.79 8.80
C VAL A 129 -0.50 7.98 7.72
N LEU A 130 -0.47 7.10 6.72
CA LEU A 130 -1.51 6.98 5.71
C LEU A 130 -2.70 6.28 6.35
N THR A 131 -3.88 6.88 6.31
CA THR A 131 -5.14 6.23 6.63
C THR A 131 -6.02 6.16 5.39
N ILE A 132 -6.49 4.97 5.06
CA ILE A 132 -7.39 4.67 3.95
C ILE A 132 -8.71 4.19 4.54
N ASN A 133 -9.81 4.77 4.06
CA ASN A 133 -11.15 4.26 4.28
C ASN A 133 -11.73 3.79 2.96
N THR A 134 -12.31 2.60 2.93
CA THR A 134 -12.99 2.03 1.77
C THR A 134 -14.38 1.59 2.21
N GLU A 135 -15.41 2.10 1.53
CA GLU A 135 -16.78 1.69 1.75
C GLU A 135 -17.20 0.69 0.67
N TYR A 136 -17.83 -0.39 1.12
CA TYR A 136 -18.47 -1.40 0.29
C TYR A 136 -19.97 -1.40 0.59
N GLU A 137 -20.77 -2.16 -0.18
CA GLU A 137 -22.22 -2.20 0.02
C GLU A 137 -22.61 -2.70 1.43
N ARG A 138 -21.84 -3.65 1.98
CA ARG A 138 -22.19 -4.34 3.23
C ARG A 138 -21.16 -4.22 4.33
N ASN A 139 -19.99 -3.66 4.03
CA ASN A 139 -18.89 -3.58 4.96
C ASN A 139 -18.03 -2.33 4.72
N GLN A 140 -17.21 -2.00 5.70
CA GLN A 140 -16.26 -0.91 5.65
C GLN A 140 -14.88 -1.43 6.00
N GLY A 141 -13.89 -1.10 5.17
CA GLY A 141 -12.48 -1.33 5.45
C GLY A 141 -11.82 -0.04 5.90
N GLN A 142 -11.01 -0.11 6.95
CA GLN A 142 -10.03 0.92 7.27
C GLN A 142 -8.66 0.29 7.29
N GLU A 143 -7.68 0.96 6.67
CA GLU A 143 -6.29 0.59 6.70
C GLU A 143 -5.44 1.78 7.15
N ARG A 144 -4.44 1.53 7.98
CA ARG A 144 -3.43 2.52 8.37
C ARG A 144 -2.06 1.95 8.10
N CYS A 145 -1.20 2.70 7.41
CA CYS A 145 0.14 2.26 7.03
C CYS A 145 1.16 3.37 7.25
N TRP A 146 2.31 3.04 7.81
CA TRP A 146 3.39 4.01 8.02
C TRP A 146 4.76 3.35 8.02
N PHE A 147 5.75 4.15 7.65
CA PHE A 147 7.15 3.76 7.68
C PHE A 147 7.72 4.01 9.08
N VAL A 148 8.25 2.95 9.70
CA VAL A 148 9.04 3.04 10.95
C VAL A 148 10.45 3.54 10.62
N ASN A 149 10.99 3.11 9.48
CA ASN A 149 12.20 3.63 8.84
C ASN A 149 12.10 3.44 7.31
N ASP A 150 13.17 3.70 6.56
CA ASP A 150 13.16 3.61 5.09
C ASP A 150 12.91 2.19 4.55
N ASP A 151 13.16 1.17 5.37
CA ASP A 151 13.19 -0.25 5.00
C ASP A 151 12.29 -1.14 5.87
N PHE A 152 11.49 -0.51 6.74
CA PHE A 152 10.53 -1.19 7.59
C PHE A 152 9.27 -0.35 7.71
N ARG A 153 8.13 -0.95 7.38
CA ARG A 153 6.82 -0.35 7.53
C ARG A 153 5.85 -1.33 8.17
N VAL A 154 4.81 -0.77 8.75
CA VAL A 154 3.76 -1.53 9.39
C VAL A 154 2.43 -1.08 8.85
N ARG A 155 1.50 -2.03 8.82
CA ARG A 155 0.15 -1.81 8.32
C ARG A 155 -0.83 -2.49 9.24
N VAL A 156 -1.90 -1.80 9.58
CA VAL A 156 -3.00 -2.35 10.36
C VAL A 156 -4.29 -2.10 9.60
N MET A 157 -5.20 -3.06 9.65
CA MET A 157 -6.50 -2.92 9.03
C MET A 157 -7.61 -3.50 9.88
N THR A 158 -8.81 -2.99 9.68
CA THR A 158 -10.04 -3.50 10.26
C THR A 158 -11.09 -3.61 9.17
N VAL A 159 -11.86 -4.68 9.22
CA VAL A 159 -13.13 -4.79 8.47
C VAL A 159 -14.27 -4.68 9.47
N LYS A 160 -15.26 -3.89 9.11
CA LYS A 160 -16.47 -3.65 9.91
C LYS A 160 -17.69 -4.05 9.09
N MET A 161 -18.55 -4.86 9.69
CA MET A 161 -19.89 -5.20 9.19
C MET A 161 -20.96 -4.46 9.98
N MET A 162 -22.24 -4.70 9.67
CA MET A 162 -23.37 -4.04 10.36
C MET A 162 -23.37 -4.25 11.89
N ASN A 163 -22.87 -5.39 12.37
CA ASN A 163 -22.81 -5.76 13.78
C ASN A 163 -21.53 -5.32 14.51
N GLY A 164 -20.61 -4.62 13.83
CA GLY A 164 -19.35 -4.15 14.42
C GLY A 164 -18.12 -4.65 13.66
N VAL A 165 -16.95 -4.55 14.30
CA VAL A 165 -15.68 -5.02 13.73
C VAL A 165 -15.71 -6.54 13.69
N ASN A 166 -15.57 -7.14 12.51
CA ASN A 166 -15.59 -8.59 12.34
C ASN A 166 -14.17 -9.17 12.19
N GLN A 167 -13.21 -8.34 11.76
CA GLN A 167 -11.84 -8.78 11.51
C GLN A 167 -10.85 -7.64 11.74
N MET A 168 -9.68 -7.97 12.26
CA MET A 168 -8.51 -7.09 12.32
C MET A 168 -7.31 -7.82 11.71
N ALA A 169 -6.44 -7.10 10.99
CA ALA A 169 -5.16 -7.66 10.58
C ALA A 169 -4.03 -6.66 10.81
N TYR A 170 -2.83 -7.17 10.99
CA TYR A 170 -1.61 -6.37 10.98
C TYR A 170 -0.52 -7.04 10.16
N CYS A 171 0.33 -6.21 9.56
CA CYS A 171 1.48 -6.62 8.77
C CYS A 171 2.75 -5.96 9.29
N SER A 172 3.82 -6.74 9.40
CA SER A 172 5.20 -6.23 9.49
C SER A 172 5.88 -6.46 8.16
N GLU A 173 6.35 -5.38 7.54
CA GLU A 173 6.86 -5.41 6.16
C GLU A 173 8.29 -4.86 6.13
N ARG A 174 9.26 -5.73 5.79
CA ARG A 174 10.68 -5.38 5.67
C ARG A 174 11.11 -5.40 4.22
N ARG A 175 11.86 -4.39 3.78
CA ARG A 175 12.40 -4.34 2.43
C ARG A 175 13.35 -5.51 2.19
N CYS A 176 13.13 -6.21 1.08
CA CYS A 176 14.08 -7.17 0.55
C CYS A 176 15.24 -6.41 -0.08
N VAL A 177 16.46 -6.64 0.42
CA VAL A 177 17.67 -5.96 -0.04
C VAL A 177 18.47 -6.90 -0.92
N SER A 178 18.77 -6.45 -2.14
CA SER A 178 19.77 -7.11 -2.97
C SER A 178 21.17 -6.88 -2.41
N GLN A 179 22.15 -7.69 -2.81
CA GLN A 179 23.54 -7.52 -2.40
C GLN A 179 24.08 -6.12 -2.72
N SER A 180 23.79 -5.60 -3.92
CA SER A 180 24.22 -4.26 -4.33
C SER A 180 23.51 -3.14 -3.56
N MET A 181 22.25 -3.35 -3.16
CA MET A 181 21.52 -2.41 -2.31
C MET A 181 22.12 -2.41 -0.90
N LEU A 182 22.42 -3.59 -0.35
CA LEU A 182 23.06 -3.74 0.95
C LEU A 182 24.42 -3.01 0.99
N GLU A 183 25.25 -3.14 -0.05
CA GLU A 183 26.52 -2.42 -0.16
C GLU A 183 26.34 -0.91 -0.10
N LYS A 184 25.38 -0.36 -0.87
CA LYS A 184 25.04 1.08 -0.82
C LYS A 184 24.56 1.52 0.56
N MET A 185 23.75 0.71 1.23
CA MET A 185 23.26 1.00 2.58
C MET A 185 24.39 0.99 3.61
N LEU A 186 25.33 0.06 3.50
CA LEU A 186 26.52 0.00 4.35
C LEU A 186 27.39 1.24 4.16
N ASP A 187 27.61 1.68 2.92
CA ASP A 187 28.39 2.89 2.64
C ASP A 187 27.70 4.16 3.16
N ALA A 188 26.38 4.29 2.96
CA ALA A 188 25.61 5.38 3.53
C ALA A 188 25.68 5.42 5.07
N ASN A 189 25.62 4.25 5.73
CA ASN A 189 25.75 4.16 7.18
C ASN A 189 27.17 4.46 7.67
N ARG A 190 28.21 4.06 6.94
CA ARG A 190 29.61 4.43 7.25
C ARG A 190 29.78 5.95 7.19
N LEU A 191 29.28 6.59 6.14
CA LEU A 191 29.32 8.05 5.99
C LEU A 191 28.61 8.76 7.15
N ARG A 192 27.46 8.24 7.60
CA ARG A 192 26.72 8.75 8.78
C ARG A 192 27.49 8.59 10.09
N ALA A 193 28.26 7.51 10.24
CA ALA A 193 29.02 7.26 11.46
C ALA A 193 30.26 8.17 11.58
N THR A 194 30.75 8.70 10.47
CA THR A 194 31.93 9.58 10.41
C THR A 194 31.60 11.07 10.32
N SER A 195 30.31 11.42 10.17
CA SER A 195 29.79 12.80 10.12
C SER A 195 29.21 13.22 11.46
#